data_AF-M7T684-F1
#
_entry.id   AF-M7T684-F1
#
_cell.length_a   1.000
_cell.length_b   1.000
_cell.length_c   1.000
_cell.angle_alpha   90.00
_cell.angle_beta   90.00
_cell.angle_gamma   90.00
#
_symmetry.space_group_name_H-M   'P 1'
#
loop_
_entity.id
_entity.type
_entity.pdbx_description
1 polymer ?
#
loop_
_entity_poly.entity_id
_entity_poly.type
_entity_poly.pdbx_seq_one_letter_code
_entity_poly.pdbx_strand_id
1 'polypeptide(L)'
;MRQLGWMEIEMVEVAHRRIGVMRERVGLNMPNDRGANLTPGNVAEAVAKLREVESRFKDFHAQTQDADVNMEDDTIEQNAPEDAHINGNGNGNSKDDQQNRDPEDTPTTKPWMLGRLIHRTEPELKTHTSYLVFAVLPQEWTEEQEAAALEKWPCGKENKVIGSLDKEARKQEKRELLKGKKRKKELDTKAEGNGAPNPKKSKTS
;
A
#
# COMPACT_ATOMS: atom_id res chain seq x y z
N MET A 1 38.16 3.96 -18.50
CA MET A 1 37.09 2.97 -18.75
C MET A 1 37.12 2.53 -20.22
N ARG A 2 36.71 3.37 -21.19
CA ARG A 2 36.74 2.99 -22.63
C ARG A 2 38.12 2.55 -23.15
N GLN A 3 39.17 3.26 -22.78
CA GLN A 3 40.54 2.91 -23.18
C GLN A 3 41.07 1.60 -22.55
N LEU A 4 40.43 1.13 -21.47
CA LEU A 4 40.85 -0.06 -20.71
C LEU A 4 39.96 -1.28 -21.03
N GLY A 5 39.21 -1.25 -22.13
CA GLY A 5 38.37 -2.38 -22.56
C GLY A 5 37.04 -2.55 -21.81
N TRP A 6 36.69 -1.63 -20.90
CA TRP A 6 35.39 -1.67 -20.23
C TRP A 6 34.26 -1.38 -21.22
N MET A 7 33.30 -2.30 -21.29
CA MET A 7 32.10 -2.23 -22.13
C MET A 7 30.88 -1.87 -21.29
N GLU A 8 29.76 -1.52 -21.95
CA GLU A 8 28.47 -1.23 -21.30
C GLU A 8 28.56 -0.20 -20.16
N ILE A 9 29.23 0.94 -20.44
CA ILE A 9 29.41 2.00 -19.44
C ILE A 9 28.12 2.83 -19.33
N GLU A 10 27.48 2.79 -18.17
CA GLU A 10 26.26 3.54 -17.85
C GLU A 10 26.47 4.42 -16.61
N MET A 11 26.02 5.67 -16.65
CA MET A 11 26.02 6.58 -15.51
C MET A 11 24.58 6.78 -15.03
N VAL A 12 24.33 6.49 -13.76
CA VAL A 12 23.00 6.58 -13.14
C VAL A 12 23.10 7.35 -11.82
N GLU A 13 22.08 8.13 -11.52
CA GLU A 13 21.87 8.67 -10.17
C GLU A 13 20.71 7.94 -9.49
N VAL A 14 20.80 7.75 -8.17
CA VAL A 14 19.75 7.10 -7.39
C VAL A 14 19.12 8.11 -6.44
N ALA A 15 17.87 8.46 -6.70
CA ALA A 15 17.07 9.31 -5.84
C ALA A 15 16.16 8.45 -4.94
N HIS A 16 16.58 8.24 -3.69
CA HIS A 16 15.74 7.59 -2.69
C HIS A 16 14.86 8.63 -1.99
N ARG A 17 13.56 8.31 -1.83
CA ARG A 17 12.61 9.14 -1.06
C ARG A 17 11.83 8.26 -0.10
N ARG A 18 11.86 8.60 1.18
CA ARG A 18 11.01 7.94 2.18
C ARG A 18 9.66 8.67 2.32
N ILE A 19 8.57 7.91 2.23
CA ILE A 19 7.20 8.43 2.41
C ILE A 19 6.69 8.02 3.78
N GLY A 20 6.35 9.00 4.62
CA GLY A 20 5.63 8.80 5.87
C GLY A 20 4.13 8.76 5.60
N VAL A 21 3.49 7.64 5.94
CA VAL A 21 2.04 7.48 5.87
C VAL A 21 1.45 7.74 7.25
N MET A 22 0.61 8.76 7.33
CA MET A 22 -0.02 9.18 8.59
C MET A 22 -1.51 9.38 8.38
N ARG A 23 -2.30 9.28 9.45
CA ARG A 23 -3.72 9.67 9.42
C ARG A 23 -3.87 11.00 10.12
N GLU A 24 -4.33 12.00 9.37
CA GLU A 24 -4.62 13.31 9.91
C GLU A 24 -6.05 13.32 10.45
N ARG A 25 -6.19 13.55 11.76
CA ARG A 25 -7.48 13.71 12.42
C ARG A 25 -7.78 15.21 12.49
N VAL A 26 -8.59 15.71 11.56
CA VAL A 26 -9.00 17.13 11.48
C VAL A 26 -10.51 17.22 11.66
N GLY A 27 -10.97 18.18 12.46
CA GLY A 27 -12.38 18.48 12.69
C GLY A 27 -12.69 18.73 14.17
N LEU A 28 -13.63 19.61 14.46
CA LEU A 28 -14.17 19.86 15.81
C LEU A 28 -14.99 18.67 16.34
N ASN A 29 -15.48 17.81 15.45
CA ASN A 29 -16.27 16.63 15.81
C ASN A 29 -15.41 15.45 16.30
N MET A 30 -14.09 15.56 16.24
CA MET A 30 -13.19 14.50 16.70
C MET A 30 -12.98 14.61 18.22
N PRO A 31 -12.92 13.47 18.95
CA PRO A 31 -12.58 13.48 20.36
C PRO A 31 -11.21 14.12 20.54
N ASN A 32 -11.05 14.89 21.63
CA ASN A 32 -9.82 15.61 21.97
C ASN A 32 -8.70 14.66 22.39
N ASP A 33 -8.24 13.85 21.44
CA ASP A 33 -7.13 12.91 21.56
C ASP A 33 -5.82 13.62 21.21
N ARG A 34 -4.73 13.18 21.86
CA ARG A 34 -3.37 13.66 21.57
C ARG A 34 -3.05 13.53 20.08
N GLY A 35 -2.87 14.65 19.39
CA GLY A 35 -2.57 14.71 17.95
C GLY A 35 -3.78 14.95 17.04
N ALA A 36 -4.98 15.19 17.59
CA ALA A 36 -6.11 15.70 16.83
C ALA A 36 -5.94 17.22 16.57
N ASN A 37 -6.09 17.63 15.32
CA ASN A 37 -6.17 19.04 14.96
C ASN A 37 -7.63 19.50 15.14
N LEU A 38 -7.87 20.28 16.20
CA LEU A 38 -9.18 20.90 16.50
C LEU A 38 -9.50 22.10 15.59
N THR A 39 -8.84 22.17 14.44
CA THR A 39 -9.18 23.11 13.38
C THR A 39 -10.40 22.59 12.62
N PRO A 40 -11.29 23.48 12.15
CA PRO A 40 -12.41 23.06 11.34
C PRO A 40 -11.90 22.38 10.07
N GLY A 41 -12.38 21.16 9.83
CA GLY A 41 -11.99 20.35 8.68
C GLY A 41 -12.74 20.73 7.41
N ASN A 42 -13.88 21.42 7.55
CA ASN A 42 -14.72 21.87 6.43
C ASN A 42 -15.23 23.30 6.64
N VAL A 43 -15.61 23.96 5.55
CA VAL A 43 -16.12 25.35 5.55
C VAL A 43 -17.37 25.47 6.41
N ALA A 44 -18.29 24.52 6.32
CA ALA A 44 -19.53 24.54 7.12
C ALA A 44 -19.25 24.54 8.63
N GLU A 45 -18.28 23.73 9.07
CA GLU A 45 -17.85 23.65 10.46
C GLU A 45 -17.11 24.92 10.89
N ALA A 46 -16.29 25.50 10.01
CA ALA A 46 -15.61 26.77 10.25
C ALA A 46 -16.61 27.92 10.45
N VAL A 47 -17.63 28.00 9.59
CA VAL A 47 -18.69 29.00 9.67
C VAL A 47 -19.56 28.80 10.92
N ALA A 48 -19.86 27.55 11.29
CA ALA A 48 -20.59 27.25 12.52
C ALA A 48 -19.81 27.71 13.76
N LYS A 49 -18.51 27.39 13.82
CA LYS A 49 -17.62 27.86 14.90
C LYS A 49 -17.53 29.39 14.94
N LEU A 50 -17.45 30.04 13.78
CA LEU A 50 -17.39 31.50 13.70
C LEU A 50 -18.66 32.13 14.29
N ARG A 51 -19.84 31.63 13.92
CA ARG A 51 -21.12 32.12 14.46
C ARG A 51 -21.23 31.97 15.97
N GLU A 52 -20.72 30.86 16.51
CA GLU A 52 -20.67 30.62 17.96
C GLU A 52 -19.75 31.63 18.66
N VAL A 53 -18.56 31.87 18.09
CA VAL A 53 -17.60 32.86 18.64
C VAL A 53 -18.16 34.28 18.57
N GLU A 54 -18.79 34.66 17.46
CA GLU A 54 -19.44 35.97 17.31
C GLU A 54 -20.58 36.17 18.31
N SER A 55 -21.38 35.12 18.55
CA SER A 55 -22.47 35.18 19.54
C SER A 55 -21.91 35.38 20.95
N ARG A 56 -20.90 34.59 21.34
CA ARG A 56 -20.21 34.75 22.64
C ARG A 56 -19.55 36.12 22.79
N PHE A 57 -18.97 36.66 21.71
CA PHE A 57 -18.35 37.97 21.73
C PHE A 57 -19.40 39.07 21.91
N LYS A 58 -20.54 38.95 21.23
CA LYS A 58 -21.68 39.87 21.41
C LYS A 58 -22.19 39.86 22.85
N ASP A 59 -22.36 38.68 23.45
CA ASP A 59 -22.81 38.54 24.83
C ASP A 59 -21.80 39.12 25.82
N PHE A 60 -20.50 38.91 25.59
CA PHE A 60 -19.43 39.52 26.38
C PHE A 60 -19.46 41.06 26.28
N HIS A 61 -19.65 41.61 25.07
CA HIS A 61 -19.72 43.06 24.87
C HIS A 61 -20.97 43.67 25.50
N ALA A 62 -22.11 42.99 25.42
CA ALA A 62 -23.34 43.39 26.09
C ALA A 62 -23.17 43.39 27.61
N GLN A 63 -22.57 42.34 28.17
CA GLN A 63 -22.31 42.23 29.61
C GLN A 63 -21.33 43.29 30.12
N THR A 64 -20.32 43.66 29.32
CA THR A 64 -19.40 44.76 29.67
C THR A 64 -20.05 46.13 29.55
N GLN A 65 -20.98 46.34 28.60
CA GLN A 65 -21.72 47.59 28.50
C GLN A 65 -22.71 47.74 29.66
N ASP A 66 -23.46 46.68 30.01
CA ASP A 66 -24.41 46.70 31.12
C ASP A 66 -23.73 46.90 32.49
N ALA A 67 -22.46 46.49 32.62
CA ALA A 67 -21.64 46.77 33.79
C ALA A 67 -21.15 48.23 33.87
N ASP A 68 -20.98 48.90 32.73
CA ASP A 68 -20.50 50.29 32.65
C ASP A 68 -21.64 51.32 32.87
N VAL A 69 -22.89 51.00 32.49
CA VAL A 69 -24.06 51.86 32.76
C VAL A 69 -24.65 51.74 34.18
N ASN A 70 -24.22 50.75 34.98
CA ASN A 70 -24.65 50.60 36.38
C ASN A 70 -23.63 51.11 37.42
N MET A 71 -22.53 51.76 36.99
CA MET A 71 -21.63 52.47 37.90
C MET A 71 -21.98 53.97 37.94
N GLU A 72 -23.08 54.30 38.60
CA GLU A 72 -23.22 55.61 39.25
C GLU A 72 -23.31 55.36 40.77
N ASP A 73 -22.34 55.94 41.49
CA ASP A 73 -22.25 56.03 42.96
C ASP A 73 -21.76 54.79 43.75
N ASP A 74 -20.44 54.68 43.91
CA ASP A 74 -19.75 54.97 45.18
C ASP A 74 -18.36 54.28 45.21
N THR A 75 -17.41 54.99 45.79
CA THR A 75 -15.99 54.70 45.99
C THR A 75 -15.61 53.22 46.21
N ILE A 76 -14.58 52.72 45.51
CA ILE A 76 -13.41 52.03 46.09
C ILE A 76 -12.29 51.86 45.04
N GLU A 77 -11.13 52.35 45.46
CA GLU A 77 -9.80 52.23 44.87
C GLU A 77 -9.32 50.77 44.85
N GLN A 78 -8.43 50.48 43.89
CA GLN A 78 -7.55 49.29 43.83
C GLN A 78 -8.23 47.97 43.45
N ASN A 79 -8.13 47.63 42.16
CA ASN A 79 -7.41 46.44 41.69
C ASN A 79 -7.45 46.46 40.15
N ALA A 80 -6.42 47.04 39.54
CA ALA A 80 -6.13 46.79 38.14
C ALA A 80 -5.66 45.33 38.00
N PRO A 81 -6.28 44.48 37.16
CA PRO A 81 -5.61 43.27 36.72
C PRO A 81 -4.66 43.66 35.58
N GLU A 82 -3.39 43.72 35.92
CA GLU A 82 -2.29 43.58 34.96
C GLU A 82 -2.48 42.29 34.13
N ASP A 83 -2.16 42.40 32.84
CA ASP A 83 -1.83 41.30 31.93
C ASP A 83 -2.86 40.16 31.78
N ALA A 84 -3.92 40.43 31.03
CA ALA A 84 -4.59 39.39 30.26
C ALA A 84 -3.72 38.98 29.05
N HIS A 85 -2.66 38.22 29.34
CA HIS A 85 -2.03 37.37 28.34
C HIS A 85 -3.12 36.50 27.69
N ILE A 86 -3.46 36.80 26.44
CA ILE A 86 -4.23 35.94 25.55
C ILE A 86 -3.37 34.71 25.26
N ASN A 87 -3.34 33.78 26.19
CA ASN A 87 -2.85 32.43 25.97
C ASN A 87 -3.93 31.47 26.46
N GLY A 88 -4.43 30.69 25.52
CA GLY A 88 -5.61 29.87 25.68
C GLY A 88 -5.42 28.81 26.74
N ASN A 89 -6.21 28.90 27.81
CA ASN A 89 -6.71 27.73 28.51
C ASN A 89 -7.95 28.14 29.33
N GLY A 90 -9.05 28.44 28.63
CA GLY A 90 -10.34 28.72 29.24
C GLY A 90 -10.96 27.43 29.78
N ASN A 91 -10.51 27.03 30.98
CA ASN A 91 -11.15 26.03 31.81
C ASN A 91 -12.40 26.67 32.45
N GLY A 92 -13.40 26.95 31.62
CA GLY A 92 -14.71 27.46 32.01
C GLY A 92 -15.70 26.30 32.06
N ASN A 93 -16.25 26.05 33.24
CA ASN A 93 -17.22 25.01 33.53
C ASN A 93 -18.41 25.06 32.55
N SER A 94 -18.44 24.11 31.61
CA SER A 94 -19.63 23.68 30.87
C SER A 94 -19.49 22.18 30.63
N LYS A 95 -19.37 21.42 31.72
CA LYS A 95 -19.24 19.95 31.69
C LYS A 95 -20.55 19.24 31.31
N ASP A 96 -21.67 19.93 31.24
CA ASP A 96 -22.98 19.31 31.01
C ASP A 96 -23.56 19.48 29.60
N ASP A 97 -22.99 20.34 28.74
CA ASP A 97 -23.59 20.63 27.43
C ASP A 97 -22.84 20.03 26.23
N GLN A 98 -21.75 19.31 26.49
CA GLN A 98 -21.03 18.51 25.48
C GLN A 98 -21.27 17.00 25.59
N GLN A 99 -21.99 16.55 26.62
CA GLN A 99 -22.36 15.13 26.77
C GLN A 99 -23.68 14.76 26.08
N ASN A 100 -24.40 15.73 25.50
CA ASN A 100 -25.72 15.54 24.89
C ASN A 100 -25.75 15.86 23.38
N ARG A 101 -24.63 15.62 22.68
CA ARG A 101 -24.72 15.33 21.25
C ARG A 101 -24.93 13.83 21.12
N ASP A 102 -26.08 13.46 20.57
CA ASP A 102 -26.52 12.08 20.36
C ASP A 102 -25.37 11.14 19.96
N PRO A 103 -25.22 9.96 20.59
CA PRO A 103 -24.22 8.97 20.21
C PRO A 103 -24.55 8.25 18.89
N GLU A 104 -25.55 8.72 18.13
CA GLU A 104 -26.12 7.98 16.99
C GLU A 104 -25.28 8.03 15.71
N ASP A 105 -24.25 8.90 15.65
CA ASP A 105 -23.42 9.06 14.46
C ASP A 105 -21.92 8.90 14.76
N THR A 106 -21.57 8.08 15.75
CA THR A 106 -20.22 7.54 15.84
C THR A 106 -20.17 6.32 14.91
N PRO A 107 -19.63 6.43 13.69
CA PRO A 107 -19.49 5.24 12.88
C PRO A 107 -18.59 4.29 13.68
N THR A 108 -18.97 3.02 13.76
CA THR A 108 -18.24 1.84 14.27
C THR A 108 -16.79 1.68 13.76
N THR A 109 -16.26 2.69 13.10
CA THR A 109 -14.91 2.87 12.63
C THR A 109 -13.97 3.04 13.81
N LYS A 110 -13.17 2.01 14.01
CA LYS A 110 -12.14 1.93 15.05
C LYS A 110 -11.29 3.21 15.08
N PRO A 111 -10.84 3.71 16.25
CA PRO A 111 -10.15 5.00 16.39
C PRO A 111 -8.94 5.21 15.48
N TRP A 112 -8.22 4.15 15.11
CA TRP A 112 -7.07 4.21 14.18
C TRP A 112 -7.44 4.27 12.70
N MET A 113 -8.72 4.08 12.36
CA MET A 113 -9.26 4.28 11.02
C MET A 113 -9.88 5.67 10.85
N LEU A 114 -10.05 6.42 11.93
CA LEU A 114 -10.53 7.79 11.91
C LEU A 114 -9.47 8.75 11.31
N GLY A 115 -9.93 9.75 10.57
CA GLY A 115 -9.08 10.75 9.91
C GLY A 115 -8.69 10.39 8.48
N ARG A 116 -8.17 11.38 7.76
CA ARG A 116 -7.78 11.27 6.35
C ARG A 116 -6.37 10.68 6.24
N LEU A 117 -6.19 9.72 5.33
CA LEU A 117 -4.86 9.21 5.02
C LEU A 117 -4.07 10.27 4.26
N ILE A 118 -2.93 10.68 4.81
CA ILE A 118 -2.03 11.68 4.22
C ILE A 118 -0.64 11.07 4.03
N HIS A 119 0.04 11.48 2.96
CA HIS A 119 1.43 11.17 2.72
C HIS A 119 2.27 12.44 2.96
N ARG A 120 3.29 12.34 3.81
CA ARG A 120 4.31 13.39 3.96
C ARG A 120 5.65 12.82 3.56
N THR A 121 6.38 13.57 2.73
CA THR A 121 7.78 13.26 2.45
C THR A 121 8.62 13.55 3.68
N GLU A 122 9.76 12.89 3.79
CA GLU A 122 10.77 13.25 4.80
C GLU A 122 11.14 14.74 4.73
N PRO A 123 11.44 15.37 5.88
CA PRO A 123 11.71 16.81 5.95
C PRO A 123 13.00 17.21 5.25
N GLU A 124 13.99 16.32 5.21
CA GLU A 124 15.26 16.55 4.54
C GLU A 124 15.48 15.50 3.45
N LEU A 125 15.43 15.95 2.19
CA LEU A 125 15.63 15.10 1.03
C LEU A 125 17.09 15.20 0.58
N LYS A 126 17.75 14.05 0.42
CA LYS A 126 19.04 13.99 -0.28
C LYS A 126 18.78 14.14 -1.78
N THR A 127 18.87 15.36 -2.28
CA THR A 127 18.58 15.70 -3.69
C THR A 127 19.65 15.19 -4.64
N HIS A 128 20.91 15.13 -4.18
CA HIS A 128 22.02 14.57 -4.93
C HIS A 128 22.94 13.82 -3.96
N THR A 129 23.39 12.64 -4.36
CA THR A 129 24.36 11.84 -3.60
C THR A 129 25.63 11.70 -4.41
N SER A 130 25.66 10.78 -5.35
CA SER A 130 26.77 10.58 -6.27
C SER A 130 26.26 10.02 -7.59
N TYR A 131 27.00 10.33 -8.66
CA TYR A 131 26.83 9.64 -9.94
C TYR A 131 27.50 8.26 -9.84
N LEU A 132 26.70 7.21 -10.00
CA LEU A 132 27.17 5.84 -10.02
C LEU A 132 27.47 5.46 -11.47
N VAL A 133 28.69 5.01 -11.74
CA VAL A 133 29.09 4.54 -13.07
C VAL A 133 29.25 3.03 -13.02
N PHE A 134 28.38 2.33 -13.73
CA PHE A 134 28.47 0.89 -13.94
C PHE A 134 29.20 0.62 -15.25
N ALA A 135 29.99 -0.45 -15.28
CA ALA A 135 30.64 -0.93 -16.48
C ALA A 135 30.94 -2.41 -16.35
N VAL A 136 30.97 -3.12 -17.47
CA VAL A 136 31.28 -4.54 -17.54
C VAL A 136 32.66 -4.71 -18.18
N LEU A 137 33.57 -5.40 -17.51
CA LEU A 137 34.83 -5.84 -18.11
C LEU A 137 34.69 -7.32 -18.48
N PRO A 138 34.60 -7.65 -19.78
CA PRO A 138 34.63 -9.04 -20.21
C PRO A 138 35.95 -9.68 -19.78
N GLN A 139 35.86 -10.83 -19.14
CA GLN A 139 37.03 -11.66 -18.89
C GLN A 139 37.52 -12.22 -20.22
N GLU A 140 38.83 -12.18 -20.48
CA GLU A 140 39.42 -12.88 -21.61
C GLU A 140 39.35 -14.38 -21.35
N TRP A 141 38.68 -15.11 -22.23
CA TRP A 141 38.56 -16.56 -22.16
C TRP A 141 39.76 -17.21 -22.83
N THR A 142 40.43 -18.13 -22.12
CA THR A 142 41.40 -19.01 -22.76
C THR A 142 40.69 -20.21 -23.40
N GLU A 143 41.29 -20.81 -24.43
CA GLU A 143 40.70 -21.97 -25.14
C GLU A 143 40.32 -23.12 -24.19
N GLU A 144 41.11 -23.32 -23.13
CA GLU A 144 40.84 -24.31 -22.08
C GLU A 144 39.58 -23.97 -21.25
N GLN A 145 39.39 -22.69 -20.94
CA GLN A 145 38.21 -22.21 -20.22
C GLN A 145 36.95 -22.29 -21.09
N GLU A 146 37.08 -21.99 -22.39
CA GLU A 146 35.99 -22.16 -23.36
C GLU A 146 35.55 -23.61 -23.44
N ALA A 147 36.50 -24.56 -23.52
CA ALA A 147 36.21 -25.99 -23.51
C ALA A 147 35.54 -26.44 -22.20
N ALA A 148 36.04 -25.98 -21.04
CA ALA A 148 35.46 -26.33 -19.75
C ALA A 148 34.04 -25.77 -19.56
N ALA A 149 33.75 -24.57 -20.08
CA ALA A 149 32.39 -24.05 -20.06
C ALA A 149 31.49 -24.69 -21.10
N LEU A 150 32.00 -25.06 -22.27
CA LEU A 150 31.25 -25.83 -23.27
C LEU A 150 30.87 -27.22 -22.72
N GLU A 151 31.76 -27.83 -21.94
CA GLU A 151 31.48 -29.08 -21.24
C GLU A 151 30.44 -28.87 -20.12
N LYS A 152 30.61 -27.82 -19.31
CA LYS A 152 29.70 -27.49 -18.21
C LYS A 152 28.31 -27.03 -18.70
N TRP A 153 28.26 -26.37 -19.85
CA TRP A 153 27.09 -25.77 -20.47
C TRP A 153 27.13 -26.04 -21.98
N PRO A 154 26.66 -27.22 -22.42
CA PRO A 154 26.62 -27.54 -23.84
C PRO A 154 25.60 -26.64 -24.57
N CYS A 155 26.06 -25.52 -25.09
CA CYS A 155 25.30 -24.59 -25.92
C CYS A 155 25.02 -25.21 -27.31
N GLY A 156 23.83 -24.97 -27.87
CA GLY A 156 23.44 -25.51 -29.19
C GLY A 156 22.78 -26.90 -29.17
N LYS A 157 22.56 -27.51 -28.00
CA LYS A 157 21.67 -28.69 -27.84
C LYS A 157 20.22 -28.30 -27.54
N GLU A 158 19.84 -27.04 -27.74
CA GLU A 158 18.42 -26.65 -27.76
C GLU A 158 17.71 -27.28 -28.96
N ASN A 159 17.31 -28.55 -28.78
CA ASN A 159 16.36 -29.20 -29.64
C ASN A 159 15.01 -28.50 -29.49
N LYS A 160 14.66 -27.76 -30.54
CA LYS A 160 13.33 -27.33 -30.94
C LYS A 160 12.79 -26.13 -30.15
N VAL A 161 12.84 -24.98 -30.82
CA VAL A 161 11.75 -23.99 -30.75
C VAL A 161 10.43 -24.76 -30.82
N ILE A 162 9.60 -24.61 -29.78
CA ILE A 162 8.24 -25.17 -29.70
C ILE A 162 7.44 -24.54 -30.85
N GLY A 163 7.54 -25.09 -32.05
CA GLY A 163 6.94 -24.48 -33.24
C GLY A 163 7.48 -24.96 -34.58
N SER A 164 8.76 -25.34 -34.68
CA SER A 164 9.39 -25.70 -35.97
C SER A 164 9.50 -27.20 -36.22
N LEU A 165 8.68 -28.03 -35.57
CA LEU A 165 8.49 -29.41 -36.01
C LEU A 165 7.75 -29.38 -37.35
N ASP A 166 8.48 -29.69 -38.43
CA ASP A 166 7.93 -29.85 -39.76
C ASP A 166 6.65 -30.70 -39.73
N LYS A 167 5.63 -30.24 -40.47
CA LYS A 167 4.32 -30.92 -40.56
C LYS A 167 4.47 -32.40 -40.89
N GLU A 168 5.52 -32.76 -41.61
CA GLU A 168 5.84 -34.12 -42.03
C GLU A 168 6.31 -34.99 -40.86
N ALA A 169 7.18 -34.48 -39.99
CA ALA A 169 7.64 -35.20 -38.79
C ALA A 169 6.47 -35.47 -37.83
N ARG A 170 5.60 -34.46 -37.62
CA ARG A 170 4.38 -34.60 -36.80
C ARG A 170 3.38 -35.59 -37.41
N LYS A 171 3.30 -35.68 -38.74
CA LYS A 171 2.44 -36.63 -39.45
C LYS A 171 2.98 -38.06 -39.39
N GLN A 172 4.30 -38.24 -39.46
CA GLN A 172 4.94 -39.55 -39.32
C GLN A 172 4.79 -40.09 -37.91
N GLU A 173 5.08 -39.28 -36.88
CA GLU A 173 4.91 -39.66 -35.48
C GLU A 173 3.45 -40.05 -35.17
N LYS A 174 2.47 -39.26 -35.66
CA LYS A 174 1.05 -39.59 -35.52
C LYS A 174 0.68 -40.91 -36.24
N ARG A 175 1.27 -41.17 -37.41
CA ARG A 175 1.02 -42.40 -38.19
C ARG A 175 1.59 -43.64 -37.49
N GLU A 176 2.77 -43.53 -36.88
CA GLU A 176 3.38 -44.63 -36.13
C GLU A 176 2.62 -44.91 -34.83
N LEU A 177 2.16 -43.88 -34.14
CA LEU A 177 1.38 -44.01 -32.92
C LEU A 177 0.00 -44.64 -33.17
N LEU A 178 -0.64 -44.33 -34.31
CA LEU A 178 -1.87 -44.99 -34.77
C LEU A 178 -1.63 -46.46 -35.17
N LYS A 179 -0.49 -46.78 -35.78
CA LYS A 179 -0.13 -48.18 -36.09
C LYS A 179 0.18 -48.98 -34.83
N GLY A 180 0.78 -48.37 -33.81
CA GLY A 180 0.98 -49.00 -32.49
C GLY A 180 -0.35 -49.32 -31.80
N LYS A 181 -1.29 -48.37 -31.78
CA LYS A 181 -2.63 -48.56 -31.20
C LYS A 181 -3.46 -49.61 -31.94
N LYS A 182 -3.38 -49.68 -33.27
CA LYS A 182 -4.07 -50.72 -34.06
C LYS A 182 -3.51 -52.12 -33.76
N ARG A 183 -2.18 -52.28 -33.70
CA ARG A 183 -1.55 -53.55 -33.33
C ARG A 183 -1.92 -54.00 -31.91
N LYS A 184 -2.00 -53.06 -30.96
CA LYS A 184 -2.48 -53.37 -29.60
C LYS A 184 -3.93 -53.83 -29.59
N LYS A 185 -4.82 -53.16 -30.33
CA LYS A 185 -6.23 -53.54 -30.45
C LYS A 185 -6.44 -54.90 -31.15
N GLU A 186 -5.60 -55.23 -32.13
CA GLU A 186 -5.61 -56.54 -32.80
C GLU A 186 -5.09 -57.68 -31.90
N LEU A 187 -4.14 -57.39 -31.01
CA LEU A 187 -3.68 -58.34 -30.00
C LEU A 187 -4.74 -58.58 -28.92
N ASP A 188 -5.42 -57.52 -28.46
CA ASP A 188 -6.49 -57.62 -27.46
C ASP A 188 -7.70 -58.41 -28.00
N THR A 189 -8.08 -58.19 -29.27
CA THR A 189 -9.18 -58.94 -29.92
C THR A 189 -8.82 -60.40 -30.24
N LYS A 190 -7.55 -60.73 -30.45
CA LYS A 190 -7.10 -62.13 -30.56
C LYS A 190 -7.02 -62.85 -29.22
N ALA A 191 -6.80 -62.13 -28.11
CA ALA A 191 -6.80 -62.71 -26.77
C ALA A 191 -8.22 -63.08 -26.30
N GLU A 192 -9.25 -62.30 -26.67
CA GLU A 192 -10.65 -62.59 -26.33
C GLU A 192 -11.28 -63.72 -27.18
N GLY A 193 -10.68 -64.08 -28.32
CA GLY A 193 -11.19 -65.12 -29.22
C GLY A 193 -10.81 -66.56 -28.89
N ASN A 194 -10.01 -66.80 -27.83
CA ASN A 194 -9.46 -68.13 -27.52
C ASN A 194 -9.76 -68.61 -26.08
N GLY A 195 -10.96 -68.33 -25.58
CA GLY A 195 -11.47 -68.85 -24.31
C GLY A 195 -12.52 -69.95 -24.52
N ALA A 196 -12.11 -71.22 -24.44
CA ALA A 196 -12.99 -72.40 -24.41
C ALA A 196 -13.87 -72.42 -23.13
N PRO A 197 -15.05 -73.09 -23.15
CA PRO A 197 -16.07 -72.92 -22.12
C PRO A 197 -15.73 -73.66 -20.81
N ASN A 198 -16.00 -72.97 -19.70
CA ASN A 198 -15.73 -73.36 -18.32
C ASN A 198 -16.53 -74.62 -17.87
N PRO A 199 -15.92 -75.62 -17.21
CA PRO A 199 -16.68 -76.72 -16.62
C PRO A 199 -17.33 -76.34 -15.29
N LYS A 200 -18.49 -76.98 -15.04
CA LYS A 200 -19.47 -76.72 -13.97
C LYS A 200 -19.08 -77.29 -12.59
N LYS A 201 -19.78 -76.77 -11.56
CA LYS A 201 -20.09 -77.27 -10.18
C LYS A 201 -19.09 -76.77 -9.12
N SER A 202 -19.45 -76.39 -7.88
CA SER A 202 -20.63 -76.51 -6.98
C SER A 202 -20.39 -75.56 -5.78
N LYS A 203 -21.38 -74.79 -5.28
CA LYS A 203 -22.20 -74.98 -4.05
C LYS A 203 -21.46 -75.43 -2.76
N THR A 204 -21.83 -74.76 -1.65
CA THR A 204 -21.62 -75.01 -0.18
C THR A 204 -20.24 -74.69 0.40
N SER A 205 -20.08 -74.04 1.56
CA SER A 205 -20.97 -73.66 2.68
C SER A 205 -20.58 -72.28 3.24
#